data_AF-A0A1N7KH66-F1
#
_entry.id   AF-A0A1N7KH66-F1
#
_cell.length_a   1.000
_cell.length_b   1.000
_cell.length_c   1.000
_cell.angle_alpha   90.00
_cell.angle_beta   90.00
_cell.angle_gamma   90.00
#
_symmetry.space_group_name_H-M   'P 1'
#
loop_
_entity.id
_entity.type
_entity.pdbx_description
1 polymer ?
#
loop_
_entity_poly.entity_id
_entity_poly.type
_entity_poly.pdbx_seq_one_letter_code
_entity_poly.pdbx_strand_id
1 'polypeptide(L)' 'MEKEVYVVFEVVRLTGKKEKGSTIEVGERFVGLLSEKNNTVLFTDVNGQEWKLKVGQDWEQSKEKQCIIIERF' A
#
# COMPACT_ATOMS: atom_id res chain seq x y z
N MET A 1 15.16 -0.43 17.22
CA MET A 1 15.30 -0.78 15.79
C MET A 1 13.91 -0.76 15.20
N GLU A 2 13.65 0.06 14.19
CA GLU A 2 12.42 -0.06 13.41
C GLU A 2 12.50 -1.37 12.62
N LYS A 3 11.53 -2.25 12.83
CA LYS A 3 11.48 -3.53 12.14
C LYS A 3 10.75 -3.28 10.83
N GLU A 4 11.52 -3.23 9.75
CA GLU A 4 10.99 -3.14 8.40
C GLU A 4 10.86 -4.55 7.83
N VAL A 5 9.67 -4.88 7.32
CA VAL A 5 9.37 -6.20 6.78
C VAL A 5 8.81 -6.05 5.38
N TYR A 6 9.34 -6.81 4.43
CA TYR A 6 8.74 -6.88 3.10
C TYR A 6 7.40 -7.62 3.18
N VAL A 7 6.35 -7.00 2.65
CA VAL A 7 4.99 -7.54 2.61
C VAL A 7 4.43 -7.50 1.21
N VAL A 8 3.60 -8.49 0.89
CA VAL A 8 2.73 -8.43 -0.28
C VAL A 8 1.44 -7.75 0.14
N PHE A 9 1.02 -6.72 -0.59
CA PHE A 9 -0.23 -6.02 -0.33
C PHE A 9 -1.10 -5.95 -1.56
N GLU A 10 -2.42 -5.88 -1.36
CA GLU A 10 -3.41 -5.65 -2.40
C GLU A 10 -3.95 -4.22 -2.29
N VAL A 11 -4.02 -3.52 -3.41
CA VAL A 11 -4.55 -2.16 -3.44
C VAL A 11 -6.06 -2.23 -3.51
N VAL A 12 -6.75 -1.97 -2.40
CA VAL A 12 -8.23 -2.04 -2.38
C VAL A 12 -8.89 -0.72 -2.77
N ARG A 13 -8.19 0.40 -2.56
CA ARG A 13 -8.68 1.74 -2.86
C ARG A 13 -7.53 2.70 -3.05
N LEU A 14 -7.62 3.50 -4.12
CA LEU A 14 -6.74 4.64 -4.36
C LEU A 14 -7.53 5.92 -4.15
N THR A 15 -7.02 6.81 -3.29
CA THR A 15 -7.54 8.18 -3.18
C THR A 15 -6.49 9.16 -3.65
N GLY A 16 -6.92 10.22 -4.35
CA GLY A 16 -6.04 11.21 -4.95
C GLY A 16 -5.73 10.99 -6.43
N LYS A 17 -4.90 11.88 -6.99
CA LYS A 17 -4.57 11.88 -8.42
C LYS A 17 -3.34 11.02 -8.67
N LYS A 18 -3.47 10.05 -9.58
CA LYS A 18 -2.34 9.31 -10.15
C LYS A 18 -1.48 10.24 -11.01
N GLU A 19 -0.18 10.09 -10.88
CA GLU A 19 0.73 10.73 -11.82
C GLU A 19 0.69 10.00 -13.16
N LYS A 20 0.98 10.73 -14.24
CA LYS A 20 0.94 10.16 -15.59
C LYS A 20 1.98 9.05 -15.68
N GLY A 21 1.53 7.84 -16.00
CA GLY A 21 2.38 6.66 -16.10
C GLY A 21 2.38 5.77 -14.87
N SER A 22 1.78 6.19 -13.75
CA SER A 22 1.67 5.35 -12.56
C SER A 22 1.02 4.00 -12.87
N THR A 23 1.63 2.93 -12.35
CA THR A 23 1.19 1.54 -12.59
C THR A 23 0.40 0.93 -11.43
N ILE A 24 0.20 1.67 -10.34
CA ILE A 24 -0.56 1.18 -9.19
C ILE A 24 -2.05 1.14 -9.55
N GLU A 25 -2.70 -0.01 -9.52
CA GLU A 25 -4.13 -0.15 -9.84
C GLU A 25 -4.89 -0.83 -8.70
N VAL A 26 -6.19 -0.54 -8.58
CA VAL A 26 -7.05 -1.22 -7.59
C VAL A 26 -7.23 -2.69 -8.00
N GLY A 27 -7.09 -3.61 -7.05
CA GLY A 27 -7.16 -5.07 -7.24
C GLY A 27 -5.79 -5.71 -7.52
N GLU A 28 -4.78 -4.93 -7.87
CA GLU A 28 -3.43 -5.42 -8.10
C GLU A 28 -2.68 -5.66 -6.78
N ARG A 29 -1.67 -6.55 -6.85
CA ARG A 29 -0.80 -6.87 -5.72
C ARG A 29 0.63 -6.46 -5.98
N PHE A 30 1.25 -5.88 -4.97
CA PHE A 30 2.63 -5.40 -5.03
C PHE A 30 3.41 -5.84 -3.79
N VAL A 31 4.74 -5.73 -3.88
CA VAL A 31 5.64 -5.94 -2.75
C VAL A 31 6.12 -4.59 -2.26
N GLY A 32 5.98 -4.33 -0.97
CA GLY A 32 6.45 -3.09 -0.35
C GLY A 32 7.07 -3.33 1.02
N LEU A 33 7.61 -2.27 1.60
CA LEU A 33 8.26 -2.28 2.90
C LEU A 33 7.31 -1.77 3.98
N LEU A 34 6.85 -2.64 4.86
CA LEU A 34 5.98 -2.29 5.98
C LEU A 34 6.81 -1.74 7.15
N SER A 35 6.49 -0.51 7.56
CA SER A 35 6.84 0.02 8.88
C SER A 35 5.76 -0.40 9.88
N GLU A 36 6.05 -1.39 10.73
CA GLU A 36 5.12 -1.87 11.77
C GLU A 36 4.70 -0.74 12.74
N LYS A 37 5.59 0.21 13.00
CA LYS A 37 5.35 1.34 13.93
C LYS A 37 4.27 2.30 13.46
N ASN A 38 4.25 2.57 12.15
CA ASN A 38 3.34 3.55 11.55
C ASN A 38 2.24 2.89 10.72
N ASN A 39 2.19 1.55 10.71
CA ASN A 39 1.31 0.73 9.91
C ASN A 39 1.24 1.23 8.45
N THR A 40 2.40 1.46 7.85
CA THR A 40 2.53 2.10 6.54
C THR A 40 3.46 1.26 5.67
N VAL A 41 3.05 1.00 4.44
CA VAL A 41 3.84 0.36 3.40
C VAL A 41 4.46 1.41 2.48
N LEU A 42 5.77 1.35 2.31
CA LEU A 42 6.48 2.08 1.27
C LEU A 42 6.59 1.19 0.03
N PHE A 43 6.24 1.73 -1.13
CA PHE A 43 6.29 1.03 -2.40
C PHE A 43 6.84 1.96 -3.47
N THR A 44 7.76 1.47 -4.29
CA THR A 44 8.24 2.20 -5.47
C THR A 44 7.72 1.47 -6.69
N ASP A 45 6.98 2.18 -7.55
CA ASP A 45 6.44 1.59 -8.77
C ASP A 45 7.53 1.41 -9.84
N VAL A 46 7.19 0.73 -10.94
CA VAL A 46 8.16 0.42 -12.02
C VAL A 46 8.70 1.66 -12.73
N ASN A 47 8.11 2.83 -12.52
CA ASN A 47 8.59 4.11 -13.05
C ASN A 47 9.42 4.90 -12.04
N GLY A 48 9.71 4.32 -10.87
CA GLY A 48 10.44 5.00 -9.80
C GLY A 48 9.57 5.94 -8.96
N GLN A 49 8.24 5.89 -9.10
CA GLN A 49 7.36 6.71 -8.27
C GLN A 49 7.21 6.08 -6.89
N GLU A 50 7.51 6.85 -5.84
CA GLU A 50 7.34 6.41 -4.46
C GLU A 50 5.91 6.62 -3.96
N TRP A 51 5.42 5.61 -3.25
CA TRP A 51 4.10 5.54 -2.67
C TRP A 51 4.22 5.23 -1.19
N LYS A 52 3.50 6.02 -0.37
CA LYS A 52 3.36 5.79 1.06
C LYS A 52 1.92 5.41 1.33
N LEU A 53 1.70 4.16 1.70
CA LEU A 53 0.38 3.54 1.75
C LEU A 53 0.04 3.17 3.19
N LYS A 54 -1.04 3.70 3.74
CA LYS A 54 -1.45 3.40 5.11
C LYS A 54 -2.20 2.07 5.13
N VAL A 55 -1.79 1.13 5.96
CA VAL A 55 -2.51 -0.13 6.11
C VAL A 55 -3.82 0.19 6.83
N GLY A 56 -4.93 -0.04 6.15
CA GLY A 56 -6.27 0.19 6.67
C GLY A 56 -6.78 -1.02 7.45
N GLN A 57 -7.71 -0.80 8.37
CA GLN A 57 -8.46 -1.86 9.03
C GLN A 57 -9.93 -1.78 8.60
N ASP A 58 -10.26 -2.01 7.33
CA ASP A 58 -11.65 -2.37 7.01
C ASP A 58 -11.80 -3.87 7.31
N TRP A 59 -12.25 -4.16 8.53
CA TRP A 59 -12.30 -5.49 9.16
C TRP A 59 -13.54 -6.32 8.77
N GLU A 60 -14.50 -5.81 8.02
CA GLU A 60 -15.70 -6.59 7.71
C GLU A 60 -15.62 -7.21 6.30
N GLN A 61 -15.30 -8.52 6.28
CA GLN A 61 -15.62 -9.51 5.22
C GLN A 61 -14.50 -10.06 4.31
N SER A 62 -13.24 -10.18 4.74
CA SER A 62 -12.35 -11.13 4.06
C SER A 62 -11.47 -11.92 5.03
N LYS A 63 -11.69 -13.24 5.04
CA LYS A 63 -10.90 -14.23 5.81
C LYS A 63 -9.43 -14.35 5.37
N GLU A 64 -9.03 -13.57 4.38
CA GLU A 64 -7.63 -13.41 3.99
C GLU A 64 -7.46 -11.95 3.56
N LYS A 65 -6.24 -11.45 3.75
CA LYS A 65 -5.65 -10.24 3.18
C LYS A 65 -5.72 -8.96 4.03
N GLN A 66 -4.52 -8.40 4.19
CA GLN A 66 -4.27 -7.08 4.73
C GLN A 66 -4.91 -6.02 3.82
N CYS A 67 -5.76 -5.17 4.39
CA CYS A 67 -6.39 -4.04 3.72
C CYS A 67 -5.43 -2.85 3.76
N ILE A 68 -5.19 -2.14 2.65
CA ILE A 68 -4.36 -0.93 2.63
C ILE A 68 -5.17 0.24 2.07
N ILE A 69 -5.45 1.22 2.93
CA ILE A 69 -6.16 2.47 2.62
C ILE A 69 -5.13 3.54 2.31
N ILE A 70 -5.12 4.02 1.08
CA ILE A 70 -4.13 5.00 0.63
C ILE A 70 -4.65 6.40 0.94
N GLU A 71 -4.08 7.07 1.94
CA GLU A 71 -4.22 8.51 2.20
C GLU A 71 -2.90 9.21 1.81
N ARG A 72 -2.94 10.12 0.82
CA ARG A 72 -1.78 10.96 0.46
C ARG A 72 -1.66 12.10 1.48
N PHE A 73 -0.50 12.23 2.12
CA PHE A 73 -0.13 13.42 2.91
C PHE A 73 0.62 14.42 2.05
#